data_AF-A0A074XAE0-F1
#
_entry.id   AF-A0A074XAE0-F1
#
_cell.length_a   1.000
_cell.length_b   1.000
_cell.length_c   1.000
_cell.angle_alpha   90.00
_cell.angle_beta   90.00
_cell.angle_gamma   90.00
#
_symmetry.space_group_name_H-M   'P 1'
#
loop_
_entity.id
_entity.type
_entity.pdbx_description
1 polymer ?
#
loop_
_entity_poly.entity_id
_entity_poly.type
_entity_poly.pdbx_seq_one_letter_code
_entity_poly.pdbx_strand_id
1 'polypeptide(L)'
;MPEGYEDVRRYRDLLARNTQIRGPDSAGKHMRHNRDRVRANIRNWILRHPWVRQLPWKTYQPLCFKDTALFRCSKCSPARYRSLKMWWRLRDDTRDETLCHSCYIETHRTSLMPEGYEDVETYKDFVARKKQLDNQGCKH
;
A
#
# COMPACT_ATOMS: atom_id res chain seq x y z
N MET A 1 -0.98 -23.79 22.95
CA MET A 1 0.06 -23.65 21.92
C MET A 1 -0.22 -24.68 20.82
N PRO A 2 0.02 -24.37 19.53
CA PRO A 2 -0.08 -25.37 18.46
C PRO A 2 0.95 -26.50 18.66
N GLU A 3 0.65 -27.72 18.20
CA GLU A 3 1.57 -28.87 18.22
C GLU A 3 2.93 -28.52 17.58
N GLY A 4 4.02 -28.92 18.22
CA GLY A 4 5.39 -28.71 17.73
C GLY A 4 6.09 -27.42 18.19
N TYR A 5 5.46 -26.63 19.07
CA TYR A 5 6.04 -25.44 19.73
C TYR A 5 6.26 -25.62 21.24
N GLU A 6 6.20 -26.86 21.71
CA GLU A 6 6.19 -27.22 23.13
C GLU A 6 7.50 -26.88 23.87
N ASP A 7 8.63 -26.75 23.16
CA ASP A 7 9.94 -26.43 23.73
C ASP A 7 10.40 -24.98 23.51
N VAL A 8 9.57 -24.14 22.88
CA VAL A 8 9.95 -22.76 22.55
C VAL A 8 9.70 -21.83 23.74
N ARG A 9 10.78 -21.47 24.45
CA ARG A 9 10.72 -20.59 25.63
C ARG A 9 11.10 -19.13 25.33
N ARG A 10 11.71 -18.83 24.19
CA ARG A 10 12.12 -17.47 23.80
C ARG A 10 11.71 -17.15 22.38
N TYR A 11 11.42 -15.88 22.11
CA TYR A 11 10.94 -15.40 20.81
C TYR A 11 11.89 -15.72 19.64
N ARG A 12 13.20 -15.71 19.89
CA ARG A 12 14.22 -16.03 18.86
C ARG A 12 14.16 -17.50 18.43
N ASP A 13 13.92 -18.40 19.37
CA ASP A 13 13.80 -19.84 19.10
C ASP A 13 12.52 -20.11 18.29
N LEU A 14 11.47 -19.32 18.54
CA LEU A 14 10.22 -19.35 17.76
C LEU A 14 10.48 -18.98 16.30
N LEU A 15 11.25 -17.92 16.04
CA LEU A 15 11.62 -17.52 14.68
C LEU A 15 12.46 -18.59 13.97
N ALA A 16 13.48 -19.12 14.65
CA ALA A 16 14.35 -20.17 14.11
C ALA A 16 13.57 -21.46 13.79
N ARG A 17 12.66 -21.87 14.68
CA ARG A 17 11.79 -23.02 14.47
C ARG A 17 10.82 -22.80 13.31
N ASN A 18 10.26 -21.60 13.18
CA ASN A 18 9.39 -21.25 12.06
C ASN A 18 10.14 -21.33 10.72
N THR A 19 11.42 -20.94 10.69
CA THR A 19 12.30 -21.10 9.53
C THR A 19 12.63 -22.58 9.25
N GLN A 20 12.85 -23.41 10.27
CA GLN A 20 13.07 -24.85 10.10
C GLN A 20 11.84 -25.60 9.59
N ILE A 21 10.65 -25.36 10.17
CA ILE A 21 9.41 -26.05 9.80
C ILE A 21 8.97 -25.67 8.39
N ARG A 22 9.13 -24.41 8.00
CA ARG A 22 8.63 -23.90 6.71
C ARG A 22 9.69 -23.87 5.61
N GLY A 23 10.96 -24.12 5.94
CA GLY A 23 12.10 -24.04 5.02
C GLY A 23 12.55 -22.60 4.72
N PRO A 24 13.81 -22.39 4.27
CA PRO A 24 14.37 -21.05 4.01
C PRO A 24 13.62 -20.27 2.92
N ASP A 25 12.92 -20.95 2.02
CA ASP A 25 12.13 -20.36 0.93
C ASP A 25 10.73 -19.88 1.34
N SER A 26 10.27 -20.21 2.56
CA SER A 26 8.94 -19.79 3.03
C SER A 26 8.81 -18.29 3.29
N ALA A 27 9.94 -17.61 3.52
CA ALA A 27 9.95 -16.15 3.62
C ALA A 27 9.70 -15.47 2.26
N GLY A 28 9.92 -16.19 1.14
CA GLY A 28 9.85 -15.65 -0.21
C GLY A 28 8.55 -15.92 -0.98
N LYS A 29 7.70 -16.86 -0.54
CA LYS A 29 6.53 -17.33 -1.32
C LYS A 29 5.15 -16.89 -0.80
N HIS A 30 5.05 -15.69 -0.22
CA HIS A 30 3.76 -15.10 0.19
C HIS A 30 3.47 -13.72 -0.40
N MET A 31 4.11 -13.36 -1.53
CA MET A 31 4.07 -11.98 -2.01
C MET A 31 2.86 -11.64 -2.90
N ARG A 32 2.25 -12.63 -3.58
CA ARG A 32 1.23 -12.35 -4.60
C ARG A 32 -0.22 -12.13 -4.12
N HIS A 33 -0.55 -12.34 -2.84
CA HIS A 33 -1.98 -12.35 -2.43
C HIS A 33 -2.35 -11.73 -1.07
N ASN A 34 -1.42 -11.15 -0.31
CA ASN A 34 -1.80 -10.54 0.98
C ASN A 34 -2.31 -9.10 0.78
N ARG A 35 -3.62 -8.98 0.51
CA ARG A 35 -4.35 -7.71 0.37
C ARG A 35 -4.06 -6.73 1.51
N ASP A 36 -3.98 -7.22 2.73
CA ASP A 36 -3.76 -6.36 3.91
C ASP A 36 -2.35 -5.81 3.93
N ARG A 37 -1.36 -6.58 3.45
CA ARG A 37 0.02 -6.11 3.29
C ARG A 37 0.13 -5.05 2.18
N VAL A 38 -0.49 -5.26 1.02
CA VAL A 38 -0.48 -4.27 -0.09
C VAL A 38 -1.16 -2.98 0.36
N ARG A 39 -2.32 -3.09 1.02
CA ARG A 39 -3.03 -1.97 1.63
C ARG A 39 -2.15 -1.22 2.62
N ALA A 40 -1.53 -1.93 3.57
CA ALA A 40 -0.65 -1.31 4.56
C ALA A 40 0.56 -0.62 3.91
N ASN A 41 1.17 -1.25 2.92
CA ASN A 41 2.34 -0.74 2.20
C ASN A 41 2.02 0.57 1.47
N ILE A 42 1.00 0.58 0.61
CA ILE A 42 0.61 1.77 -0.17
C ILE A 42 0.28 2.93 0.77
N ARG A 43 -0.48 2.68 1.83
CA ARG A 43 -0.78 3.70 2.85
C ARG A 43 0.50 4.26 3.48
N ASN A 44 1.42 3.39 3.88
CA ASN A 44 2.66 3.80 4.52
C ASN A 44 3.54 4.61 3.57
N TRP A 45 3.65 4.22 2.31
CA TRP A 45 4.45 4.94 1.32
C TRP A 45 3.91 6.36 1.11
N ILE A 46 2.61 6.49 0.87
CA ILE A 46 1.94 7.76 0.63
C ILE A 46 2.03 8.69 1.86
N LEU A 47 1.77 8.16 3.06
CA LEU A 47 1.80 8.97 4.27
C LEU A 47 3.21 9.43 4.63
N ARG A 48 4.23 8.58 4.48
CA ARG A 48 5.61 8.88 4.90
C ARG A 48 6.42 9.64 3.87
N HIS A 49 6.10 9.51 2.58
CA HIS A 49 6.93 10.04 1.51
C HIS A 49 6.12 10.99 0.62
N PRO A 50 6.25 12.32 0.81
CA PRO A 50 5.49 13.31 0.04
C PRO A 50 5.61 13.18 -1.47
N TRP A 51 6.79 12.78 -1.98
CA TRP A 51 7.02 12.59 -3.40
C TRP A 51 6.14 11.49 -4.02
N VAL A 52 5.74 10.48 -3.24
CA VAL A 52 4.84 9.40 -3.70
C VAL A 52 3.45 9.94 -4.00
N ARG A 53 3.04 11.02 -3.33
CA ARG A 53 1.73 11.67 -3.53
C ARG A 53 1.65 12.40 -4.88
N GLN A 54 2.81 12.77 -5.42
CA GLN A 54 2.96 13.55 -6.66
C GLN A 54 3.12 12.67 -7.90
N LEU A 55 3.18 11.35 -7.72
CA LEU A 55 3.29 10.41 -8.85
C LEU A 55 2.03 10.42 -9.72
N PRO A 56 2.14 9.96 -10.99
CA PRO A 56 1.01 9.91 -11.92
C PRO A 56 0.02 8.80 -11.53
N TRP A 57 -0.78 9.04 -10.48
CA TRP A 57 -1.86 8.15 -10.11
C TRP A 57 -2.97 8.23 -11.17
N LYS A 58 -3.45 7.06 -11.61
CA LYS A 58 -4.32 6.90 -12.79
C LYS A 58 -5.67 7.59 -12.61
N THR A 59 -6.56 6.98 -11.86
CA THR A 59 -7.97 7.45 -11.73
C THR A 59 -8.18 8.32 -10.50
N TYR A 60 -7.47 8.03 -9.40
CA TYR A 60 -7.60 8.75 -8.14
C TYR A 60 -6.24 9.25 -7.67
N GLN A 61 -6.19 10.42 -7.06
CA GLN A 61 -5.01 10.96 -6.42
C GLN A 61 -5.12 10.86 -4.89
N PRO A 62 -4.04 10.51 -4.18
CA PRO A 62 -4.04 10.50 -2.72
C PRO A 62 -4.03 11.92 -2.16
N LEU A 63 -4.99 12.22 -1.28
CA LEU A 63 -5.02 13.41 -0.44
C LEU A 63 -4.56 13.04 0.96
N CYS A 64 -3.56 13.76 1.46
CA CYS A 64 -2.99 13.54 2.79
C CYS A 64 -3.05 14.83 3.60
N PHE A 65 -3.46 14.68 4.85
CA PHE A 65 -3.65 15.79 5.77
C PHE A 65 -2.78 15.57 7.02
N LYS A 66 -2.27 16.66 7.61
CA LYS A 66 -1.51 16.62 8.87
C LYS A 66 -2.39 16.08 9.99
N ASP A 67 -3.58 16.66 10.09
CA ASP A 67 -4.68 16.23 10.94
C ASP A 67 -5.69 15.40 10.14
N THR A 68 -6.67 14.82 10.80
CA THR A 68 -7.74 14.11 10.10
C THR A 68 -8.67 15.09 9.38
N ALA A 69 -9.07 14.77 8.15
CA ALA A 69 -10.04 15.53 7.39
C ALA A 69 -11.37 14.76 7.24
N LEU A 70 -12.47 15.50 7.28
CA LEU A 70 -13.83 14.99 7.18
C LEU A 70 -14.28 14.90 5.72
N PHE A 71 -14.45 13.67 5.23
CA PHE A 71 -15.03 13.41 3.91
C PHE A 71 -16.04 12.26 3.99
N ARG A 72 -16.85 12.10 2.93
CA ARG A 72 -17.74 10.94 2.75
C ARG A 72 -17.12 9.97 1.76
N CYS A 73 -17.06 8.70 2.13
CA CYS A 73 -16.62 7.69 1.16
C CYS A 73 -17.79 7.33 0.25
N SER A 74 -17.70 7.65 -1.04
CA SER A 74 -18.76 7.42 -2.02
C SER A 74 -19.19 5.96 -2.14
N LYS A 75 -18.35 5.01 -1.72
CA LYS A 75 -18.66 3.57 -1.75
C LYS A 75 -19.25 3.01 -0.45
N CYS A 76 -18.55 3.15 0.68
CA CYS A 76 -18.96 2.46 1.93
C CYS A 76 -19.73 3.32 2.92
N SER A 77 -19.74 4.64 2.75
CA SER A 77 -20.40 5.55 3.68
C SER A 77 -20.86 6.83 2.97
N PRO A 78 -21.69 6.73 1.92
CA PRO A 78 -22.13 7.90 1.15
C PRO A 78 -22.94 8.89 2.00
N ALA A 79 -23.67 8.38 3.02
CA ALA A 79 -24.49 9.18 3.92
C ALA A 79 -23.76 9.66 5.20
N ARG A 80 -22.50 9.25 5.44
CA ARG A 80 -21.79 9.56 6.70
C ARG A 80 -20.39 10.09 6.45
N TYR A 81 -20.06 11.18 7.14
CA TYR A 81 -18.68 11.66 7.18
C TYR A 81 -17.81 10.74 8.03
N ARG A 82 -16.56 10.58 7.62
CA ARG A 82 -15.52 9.93 8.41
C ARG A 82 -14.36 10.89 8.53
N SER A 83 -13.64 10.81 9.64
CA SER A 83 -12.44 11.61 9.86
C SER A 83 -11.21 10.73 9.63
N LEU A 84 -10.48 10.96 8.54
CA LEU A 84 -9.28 10.19 8.18
C LEU A 84 -8.14 11.12 7.78
N LYS A 85 -6.90 10.70 8.04
CA LYS A 85 -5.69 11.44 7.61
C LYS A 85 -5.39 11.31 6.11
N MET A 86 -6.02 10.35 5.43
CA MET A 86 -5.76 10.05 4.04
C MET A 86 -7.05 9.64 3.33
N TRP A 87 -7.23 10.22 2.15
CA TRP A 87 -8.35 10.00 1.24
C TRP A 87 -7.84 9.81 -0.18
N TRP A 88 -8.68 9.26 -1.04
CA TRP A 88 -8.47 9.21 -2.48
C TRP A 88 -9.51 10.10 -3.13
N ARG A 89 -9.08 11.08 -3.90
CA ARG A 89 -9.98 11.95 -4.66
C ARG A 89 -9.91 11.59 -6.13
N LEU A 90 -11.07 11.49 -6.77
CA LEU A 90 -11.13 11.28 -8.21
C LEU A 90 -10.42 12.45 -8.91
N ARG A 91 -9.62 12.14 -9.94
CA ARG A 91 -8.89 13.18 -10.70
C ARG A 91 -9.78 13.98 -11.65
N ASP A 92 -10.96 13.47 -11.94
CA ASP A 92 -11.94 14.08 -12.81
C ASP A 92 -12.67 15.20 -12.04
N ASP A 93 -12.41 16.46 -12.43
CA ASP A 93 -12.98 17.64 -11.77
C ASP A 93 -14.50 17.77 -11.95
N THR A 94 -15.11 16.98 -12.83
CA THR A 94 -16.57 16.99 -13.02
C THR A 94 -17.34 16.31 -11.88
N ARG A 95 -16.65 15.51 -11.05
CA ARG A 95 -17.26 14.72 -9.97
C ARG A 95 -16.46 14.86 -8.68
N ASP A 96 -17.12 15.36 -7.63
CA ASP A 96 -16.52 15.39 -6.28
C ASP A 96 -16.67 14.02 -5.60
N GLU A 97 -15.93 13.04 -6.11
CA GLU A 97 -15.90 11.68 -5.59
C GLU A 97 -14.67 11.45 -4.73
N THR A 98 -14.89 10.97 -3.49
CA THR A 98 -13.80 10.56 -2.61
C THR A 98 -13.99 9.13 -2.09
N LEU A 99 -12.89 8.40 -2.01
CA LEU A 99 -12.85 7.04 -1.47
C LEU A 99 -11.96 7.00 -0.23
N CYS A 100 -12.40 6.25 0.78
CA CYS A 100 -11.49 5.84 1.84
C CYS A 100 -10.46 4.85 1.29
N HIS A 101 -9.29 4.78 1.93
CA HIS A 101 -8.20 3.92 1.44
C HIS A 101 -8.60 2.45 1.25
N SER A 102 -9.42 1.87 2.14
CA SER A 102 -9.91 0.50 1.96
C SER A 102 -10.73 0.33 0.68
N CYS A 103 -11.64 1.26 0.40
CA CYS A 103 -12.50 1.19 -0.78
C CYS A 103 -11.72 1.42 -2.06
N TYR A 104 -10.73 2.31 -2.05
CA TYR A 104 -9.84 2.49 -3.19
C TYR A 104 -9.08 1.20 -3.53
N ILE A 105 -8.42 0.58 -2.53
CA ILE A 105 -7.68 -0.67 -2.75
C ILE A 105 -8.62 -1.78 -3.27
N GLU A 106 -9.83 -1.86 -2.73
CA GLU A 106 -10.81 -2.87 -3.13
C GLU A 106 -11.34 -2.65 -4.55
N THR A 107 -11.60 -1.40 -4.95
CA THR A 107 -12.13 -1.07 -6.28
C THR A 107 -11.06 -1.18 -7.36
N HIS A 108 -9.81 -0.79 -7.07
CA HIS A 108 -8.76 -0.64 -8.08
C HIS A 108 -7.69 -1.73 -8.01
N ARG A 109 -8.02 -2.94 -7.52
CA ARG A 109 -7.07 -4.02 -7.26
C ARG A 109 -6.08 -4.31 -8.41
N THR A 110 -6.52 -4.18 -9.65
CA THR A 110 -5.70 -4.43 -10.86
C THR A 110 -4.94 -3.19 -11.35
N SER A 111 -5.24 -2.01 -10.82
CA SER A 111 -4.71 -0.72 -11.25
C SER A 111 -4.38 0.16 -10.04
N LEU A 112 -3.76 -0.44 -9.02
CA LEU A 112 -3.43 0.23 -7.74
C LEU A 112 -2.25 1.16 -7.86
N MET A 113 -1.30 0.85 -8.73
CA MET A 113 -0.02 1.54 -8.78
C MET A 113 -0.08 2.75 -9.72
N PRO A 114 0.70 3.81 -9.42
CA PRO A 114 0.91 4.91 -10.35
C PRO A 114 1.46 4.42 -11.69
N GLU A 115 1.24 5.20 -12.72
CA GLU A 115 1.78 4.93 -14.05
C GLU A 115 3.31 4.86 -14.02
N GLY A 116 3.88 3.79 -14.58
CA GLY A 116 5.30 3.52 -14.57
C GLY A 116 5.80 2.79 -13.32
N TYR A 117 4.92 2.45 -12.37
CA TYR A 117 5.23 1.75 -11.11
C TYR A 117 4.41 0.46 -10.93
N GLU A 118 3.83 -0.08 -12.02
CA GLU A 118 2.93 -1.23 -12.01
C GLU A 118 3.52 -2.48 -11.35
N ASP A 119 4.79 -2.77 -11.62
CA ASP A 119 5.47 -3.98 -11.16
C ASP A 119 6.07 -3.86 -9.75
N VAL A 120 5.83 -2.73 -9.07
CA VAL A 120 6.47 -2.43 -7.79
C VAL A 120 5.69 -3.07 -6.63
N GLU A 121 6.34 -4.01 -5.94
CA GLU A 121 5.75 -4.72 -4.80
C GLU A 121 6.31 -4.27 -3.44
N THR A 122 7.51 -3.67 -3.43
CA THR A 122 8.17 -3.21 -2.20
C THR A 122 8.61 -1.75 -2.29
N TYR A 123 8.85 -1.13 -1.13
CA TYR A 123 9.38 0.25 -1.10
C TYR A 123 10.77 0.35 -1.75
N LYS A 124 11.58 -0.70 -1.64
CA LYS A 124 12.91 -0.75 -2.26
C LYS A 124 12.79 -0.68 -3.78
N ASP A 125 11.85 -1.45 -4.34
CA ASP A 125 11.56 -1.43 -5.77
C ASP A 125 10.98 -0.08 -6.20
N PHE A 126 10.17 0.54 -5.33
CA PHE A 126 9.60 1.88 -5.54
C PHE A 126 10.70 2.95 -5.69
N VAL A 127 11.71 2.92 -4.81
CA VAL A 127 12.87 3.82 -4.88
C VAL A 127 13.76 3.50 -6.08
N ALA A 128 14.00 2.22 -6.37
CA ALA A 128 14.79 1.80 -7.53
C ALA A 128 14.14 2.24 -8.83
N ARG A 129 12.81 2.07 -8.95
CA ARG A 129 12.04 2.46 -10.13
C ARG A 129 12.03 3.97 -10.32
N LYS A 130 11.90 4.75 -9.25
CA LYS A 130 12.02 6.21 -9.31
C LYS A 130 13.35 6.63 -9.92
N LYS A 131 14.47 6.08 -9.42
CA LYS A 131 15.81 6.36 -9.97
C LYS A 131 15.95 5.97 -11.44
N GLN A 132 15.37 4.84 -11.84
CA GLN A 132 15.38 4.44 -13.25
C GLN A 132 14.64 5.45 -14.13
N LEU A 133 13.45 5.90 -13.71
CA LEU A 133 12.65 6.88 -14.46
C LEU A 133 13.32 8.26 -14.49
N ASP A 134 13.88 8.72 -13.36
CA ASP A 134 14.62 9.97 -13.27
C ASP A 134 15.86 9.95 -14.21
N ASN A 135 16.57 8.83 -14.28
CA ASN A 135 17.71 8.65 -15.19
C ASN A 135 17.30 8.55 -16.67
N GLN A 136 16.09 8.03 -16.96
CA GLN A 136 15.56 7.93 -18.32
C GLN A 136 15.03 9.26 -18.85
N GLY A 137 14.51 10.13 -17.97
CA GLY A 137 14.12 11.51 -18.29
C GLY A 137 15.32 12.45 -18.55
N CYS A 138 16.55 11.99 -18.33
CA CYS A 138 17.78 12.74 -18.53
C CYS A 138 18.53 12.34 -19.82
N LYS A 139 17.81 11.87 -20.85
CA LYS A 139 18.37 11.75 -22.20
C LYS A 139 18.21 13.10 -22.91
N HIS A 140 19.35 13.76 -23.15
CA HIS A 140 19.50 14.96 -23.96
C HIS A 140 19.09 14.68 -25.42
#